data_AF-A0A0F7CQ59-F1
#
_entry.id   AF-A0A0F7CQ59-F1
#
_cell.length_a   1.000
_cell.length_b   1.000
_cell.length_c   1.000
_cell.angle_alpha   90.00
_cell.angle_beta   90.00
_cell.angle_gamma   90.00
#
_symmetry.space_group_name_H-M   'P 1'
#
loop_
_entity.id
_entity.type
_entity.pdbx_description
1 polymer ?
#
loop_
_entity_poly.entity_id
_entity_poly.type
_entity_poly.pdbx_seq_one_letter_code
_entity_poly.pdbx_strand_id
1 'polypeptide(L)'
;MTARAAGRLRIPTPVATAARICESDAAAACALRELTGDDGDPFVLASYSTLESAERMQGFEDAEEALALIDKGPAATNEELARLNELLDSQQNNAYFATHLMGQLPPDKLLLFLGDIYDAEGAGADDRRAAIVGDVGENLGIVLGRASQSGHAGTDAIQPDMVAAWEDDMAALGGQRINLSDGRQGPYRFQLMSNIMGSGEYSTHYLTNYHDALVSWELEMSPPGSAWNRTAALYTPITGDGFRLDPMTGLMEATARSPEAAATVFSNDDASEYLLTGRPLDSLPPELGEGGGRAASEAIGNAFLAATTGMNPYDPAALPVEHEDVHRRNLGRGLAIMAEAGDDLQPEFREPMAKVFLNHGE
;
A
#
# COMPACT_ATOMS: atom_id res chain seq x y z
N MET A 1 43.72 -7.81 -38.97
CA MET A 1 42.80 -8.76 -38.30
C MET A 1 42.29 -8.09 -37.03
N THR A 2 41.12 -7.48 -37.10
CA THR A 2 40.46 -6.78 -35.99
C THR A 2 39.25 -7.60 -35.56
N ALA A 3 39.29 -8.16 -34.35
CA ALA A 3 38.20 -8.94 -33.78
C ALA A 3 37.12 -8.00 -33.21
N ARG A 4 35.88 -8.22 -33.64
CA ARG A 4 34.69 -7.47 -33.24
C ARG A 4 34.11 -8.12 -31.98
N ALA A 5 34.03 -7.39 -30.88
CA ALA A 5 33.41 -7.84 -29.64
C ALA A 5 31.89 -8.01 -29.82
N ALA A 6 31.37 -9.18 -29.46
CA ALA A 6 29.95 -9.48 -29.44
C ALA A 6 29.34 -8.93 -28.14
N GLY A 7 28.48 -7.91 -28.26
CA GLY A 7 27.64 -7.45 -27.17
C GLY A 7 26.55 -8.49 -26.88
N ARG A 8 26.52 -8.98 -25.64
CA ARG A 8 25.44 -9.84 -25.14
C ARG A 8 24.16 -9.00 -25.04
N LEU A 9 23.16 -9.36 -25.84
CA LEU A 9 21.81 -8.83 -25.75
C LEU A 9 21.24 -9.27 -24.39
N ARG A 10 21.02 -8.32 -23.46
CA ARG A 10 20.24 -8.58 -22.24
C ARG A 10 18.79 -8.79 -22.69
N ILE A 11 18.30 -10.01 -22.56
CA ILE A 11 16.88 -10.32 -22.74
C ILE A 11 16.18 -9.85 -21.45
N PRO A 12 15.22 -8.91 -21.52
CA PRO A 12 14.47 -8.50 -20.34
C PRO A 12 13.71 -9.70 -19.73
N THR A 13 13.60 -9.72 -18.41
CA THR A 13 12.93 -10.78 -17.67
C THR A 13 11.43 -10.86 -18.01
N PRO A 14 10.80 -12.04 -17.91
CA PRO A 14 9.40 -12.23 -18.32
C PRO A 14 8.41 -11.32 -17.58
N VAL A 15 8.67 -11.01 -16.31
CA VAL A 15 7.82 -10.14 -15.47
C VAL A 15 7.81 -8.69 -15.97
N ALA A 16 8.99 -8.13 -16.26
CA ALA A 16 9.11 -6.80 -16.88
C ALA A 16 8.48 -6.75 -18.28
N THR A 17 8.39 -7.89 -18.96
CA THR A 17 7.72 -8.01 -20.27
C THR A 17 6.20 -8.03 -20.10
N ALA A 18 5.67 -8.74 -19.10
CA ALA A 18 4.24 -8.82 -18.82
C ALA A 18 3.66 -7.49 -18.29
N ALA A 19 4.35 -6.81 -17.38
CA ALA A 19 3.94 -5.47 -16.92
C ALA A 19 3.89 -4.46 -18.08
N ARG A 20 4.91 -4.46 -18.96
CA ARG A 20 4.89 -3.67 -20.19
C ARG A 20 3.77 -4.04 -21.15
N ILE A 21 3.34 -5.30 -21.17
CA ILE A 21 2.23 -5.75 -22.01
C ILE A 21 0.90 -5.22 -21.44
N CYS A 22 0.69 -5.28 -20.13
CA CYS A 22 -0.52 -4.73 -19.50
C CYS A 22 -0.62 -3.20 -19.66
N GLU A 23 0.48 -2.47 -19.43
CA GLU A 23 0.57 -1.02 -19.68
C GLU A 23 0.29 -0.71 -21.17
N SER A 24 0.81 -1.52 -22.09
CA SER A 24 0.62 -1.35 -23.54
C SER A 24 -0.79 -1.70 -24.02
N ASP A 25 -1.44 -2.71 -23.45
CA ASP A 25 -2.75 -3.21 -23.92
C ASP A 25 -3.89 -2.29 -23.51
N ALA A 26 -3.86 -1.76 -22.27
CA ALA A 26 -4.84 -0.77 -21.82
C ALA A 26 -4.75 0.53 -22.63
N ALA A 27 -3.54 1.04 -22.83
CA ALA A 27 -3.29 2.25 -23.59
C ALA A 27 -3.61 2.06 -25.10
N ALA A 28 -3.31 0.89 -25.67
CA ALA A 28 -3.68 0.57 -27.07
C ALA A 28 -5.19 0.44 -27.25
N ALA A 29 -5.90 -0.21 -26.33
CA ALA A 29 -7.36 -0.34 -26.38
C ALA A 29 -8.06 1.01 -26.29
N CYS A 30 -7.53 1.95 -25.50
CA CYS A 30 -8.05 3.32 -25.44
C CYS A 30 -7.80 4.10 -26.72
N ALA A 31 -6.54 4.12 -27.20
CA ALA A 31 -6.19 4.78 -28.44
C ALA A 31 -7.07 4.28 -29.61
N LEU A 32 -7.38 2.99 -29.66
CA LEU A 32 -8.28 2.39 -30.66
C LEU A 32 -9.74 2.81 -30.54
N ARG A 33 -10.28 2.97 -29.31
CA ARG A 33 -11.65 3.47 -29.09
C ARG A 33 -11.80 4.92 -29.57
N GLU A 34 -10.82 5.76 -29.31
CA GLU A 34 -10.88 7.16 -29.73
C GLU A 34 -10.62 7.34 -31.24
N LEU A 35 -9.75 6.49 -31.81
CA LEU A 35 -9.51 6.41 -33.26
C LEU A 35 -10.74 6.01 -34.07
N THR A 36 -11.71 5.31 -33.47
CA THR A 36 -12.88 4.78 -34.18
C THR A 36 -14.06 5.74 -34.21
N GLY A 37 -14.08 6.77 -33.34
CA GLY A 37 -15.18 7.74 -33.24
C GLY A 37 -16.53 7.11 -32.91
N ASP A 38 -17.51 7.92 -32.49
CA ASP A 38 -18.91 7.51 -32.56
C ASP A 38 -19.35 7.63 -34.02
N ASP A 39 -19.85 6.53 -34.59
CA ASP A 39 -20.45 6.43 -35.94
C ASP A 39 -19.51 6.47 -37.17
N GLY A 40 -18.67 5.44 -37.34
CA GLY A 40 -18.24 4.99 -38.67
C GLY A 40 -17.37 5.96 -39.50
N ASP A 41 -16.80 6.98 -38.86
CA ASP A 41 -15.84 7.89 -39.49
C ASP A 41 -14.47 7.19 -39.69
N PRO A 42 -13.77 7.45 -40.81
CA PRO A 42 -12.44 6.90 -41.03
C PRO A 42 -11.43 7.53 -40.06
N PHE A 43 -10.67 6.68 -39.35
CA PHE A 43 -9.55 6.99 -38.43
C PHE A 43 -9.21 8.49 -38.35
N VAL A 44 -9.81 9.18 -37.38
CA VAL A 44 -9.46 10.57 -37.08
C VAL A 44 -7.97 10.56 -36.70
N LEU A 45 -7.15 11.39 -37.36
CA LEU A 45 -5.75 11.60 -36.96
C LEU A 45 -5.76 11.99 -35.48
N ALA A 46 -5.43 11.03 -34.62
CA ALA A 46 -5.58 11.15 -33.19
C ALA A 46 -4.87 12.40 -32.69
N SER A 47 -5.48 13.09 -31.73
CA SER A 47 -4.92 14.21 -30.97
C SER A 47 -3.56 13.89 -30.32
N TYR A 48 -3.17 12.61 -30.31
CA TYR A 48 -2.00 12.05 -29.64
C TYR A 48 -0.89 11.70 -30.62
N SER A 49 0.31 12.20 -30.34
CA SER A 49 1.51 11.88 -31.10
C SER A 49 2.24 10.62 -30.60
N THR A 50 1.92 10.13 -29.38
CA THR A 50 2.52 8.94 -28.75
C THR A 50 1.54 8.22 -27.81
N LEU A 51 1.78 6.93 -27.55
CA LEU A 51 1.06 6.12 -26.55
C LEU A 51 1.13 6.77 -25.15
N GLU A 52 2.32 7.24 -24.78
CA GLU A 52 2.57 7.99 -23.53
C GLU A 52 1.70 9.26 -23.44
N SER A 53 1.49 9.98 -24.53
CA SER A 53 0.61 11.17 -24.53
C SER A 53 -0.85 10.80 -24.29
N ALA A 54 -1.29 9.65 -24.81
CA ALA A 54 -2.64 9.14 -24.59
C ALA A 54 -2.83 8.66 -23.14
N GLU A 55 -1.89 7.87 -22.63
CA GLU A 55 -1.88 7.41 -21.23
C GLU A 55 -1.89 8.58 -20.24
N ARG A 56 -1.10 9.62 -20.51
CA ARG A 56 -1.08 10.82 -19.69
C ARG A 56 -2.41 11.57 -19.69
N MET A 57 -3.00 11.81 -20.87
CA MET A 57 -4.25 12.57 -20.97
C MET A 57 -5.39 11.82 -20.30
N GLN A 58 -5.53 10.53 -20.61
CA GLN A 58 -6.52 9.68 -19.98
C GLN A 58 -6.31 9.62 -18.47
N GLY A 59 -5.06 9.46 -18.02
CA GLY A 59 -4.75 9.42 -16.59
C GLY A 59 -5.17 10.70 -15.85
N PHE A 60 -5.04 11.86 -16.48
CA PHE A 60 -5.52 13.12 -15.88
C PHE A 60 -7.05 13.23 -15.89
N GLU A 61 -7.71 12.88 -17.00
CA GLU A 61 -9.18 12.93 -17.09
C GLU A 61 -9.84 11.97 -16.09
N ASP A 62 -9.37 10.73 -16.03
CA ASP A 62 -9.88 9.71 -15.11
C ASP A 62 -9.58 10.09 -13.65
N ALA A 63 -8.44 10.75 -13.37
CA ALA A 63 -8.12 11.23 -12.02
C ALA A 63 -9.04 12.38 -11.60
N GLU A 64 -9.39 13.31 -12.50
CA GLU A 64 -10.37 14.36 -12.22
C GLU A 64 -11.78 13.77 -11.97
N GLU A 65 -12.19 12.74 -12.72
CA GLU A 65 -13.43 12.03 -12.44
C GLU A 65 -13.40 11.35 -11.06
N ALA A 66 -12.30 10.68 -10.73
CA ALA A 66 -12.12 10.05 -9.42
C ALA A 66 -12.17 11.07 -8.27
N LEU A 67 -11.52 12.22 -8.42
CA LEU A 67 -11.56 13.33 -7.45
C LEU A 67 -12.99 13.85 -7.25
N ALA A 68 -13.75 14.03 -8.33
CA ALA A 68 -15.13 14.48 -8.26
C ALA A 68 -16.05 13.45 -7.58
N LEU A 69 -15.76 12.15 -7.69
CA LEU A 69 -16.48 11.10 -6.97
C LEU A 69 -16.10 11.08 -5.48
N ILE A 70 -14.82 11.24 -5.15
CA ILE A 70 -14.33 11.37 -3.77
C ILE A 70 -14.95 12.60 -3.08
N ASP A 71 -15.10 13.71 -3.80
CA ASP A 71 -15.71 14.95 -3.28
C ASP A 71 -17.17 14.79 -2.83
N LYS A 72 -17.86 13.75 -3.27
CA LYS A 72 -19.22 13.45 -2.80
C LYS A 72 -19.23 12.90 -1.37
N GLY A 73 -18.10 12.35 -0.89
CA GLY A 73 -17.96 11.82 0.46
C GLY A 73 -19.10 10.85 0.83
N PRO A 74 -19.78 11.06 1.97
CA PRO A 74 -20.85 10.15 2.42
C PRO A 74 -22.10 10.19 1.52
N ALA A 75 -22.24 11.20 0.65
CA ALA A 75 -23.37 11.29 -0.29
C ALA A 75 -23.18 10.41 -1.54
N ALA A 76 -22.00 9.79 -1.73
CA ALA A 76 -21.72 8.93 -2.87
C ALA A 76 -22.61 7.68 -2.86
N THR A 77 -23.30 7.44 -3.98
CA THR A 77 -24.12 6.24 -4.18
C THR A 77 -23.25 4.99 -4.39
N ASN A 78 -23.86 3.80 -4.30
CA ASN A 78 -23.13 2.57 -4.58
C ASN A 78 -22.64 2.51 -6.04
N GLU A 79 -23.41 3.04 -6.99
CA GLU A 79 -23.01 3.13 -8.40
C GLU A 79 -21.84 4.09 -8.60
N GLU A 80 -21.82 5.21 -7.88
CA GLU A 80 -20.73 6.19 -7.92
C GLU A 80 -19.45 5.65 -7.29
N LEU A 81 -19.54 4.92 -6.17
CA LEU A 81 -18.40 4.23 -5.56
C LEU A 81 -17.90 3.08 -6.45
N ALA A 82 -18.79 2.34 -7.11
CA ALA A 82 -18.39 1.32 -8.07
C ALA A 82 -17.68 1.92 -9.29
N ARG A 83 -18.12 3.09 -9.77
CA ARG A 83 -17.43 3.85 -10.83
C ARG A 83 -16.05 4.33 -10.37
N LEU A 84 -15.95 4.85 -9.15
CA LEU A 84 -14.66 5.21 -8.56
C LEU A 84 -13.71 4.00 -8.53
N ASN A 85 -14.21 2.84 -8.08
CA ASN A 85 -13.45 1.61 -8.06
C ASN A 85 -12.94 1.19 -9.44
N GLU A 86 -13.79 1.26 -10.46
CA GLU A 86 -13.42 0.96 -11.86
C GLU A 86 -12.28 1.87 -12.37
N LEU A 87 -12.34 3.16 -12.07
CA LEU A 87 -11.28 4.11 -12.42
C LEU A 87 -9.96 3.75 -11.73
N LEU A 88 -10.00 3.46 -10.43
CA LEU A 88 -8.81 3.11 -9.65
C LEU A 88 -8.18 1.80 -10.14
N ASP A 89 -8.98 0.76 -10.37
CA ASP A 89 -8.51 -0.55 -10.87
C ASP A 89 -7.92 -0.44 -12.28
N SER A 90 -8.62 0.24 -13.19
CA SER A 90 -8.17 0.38 -14.57
C SER A 90 -6.92 1.26 -14.71
N GLN A 91 -6.71 2.20 -13.79
CA GLN A 91 -5.59 3.13 -13.80
C GLN A 91 -4.48 2.81 -12.78
N GLN A 92 -4.53 1.67 -12.10
CA GLN A 92 -3.56 1.31 -11.05
C GLN A 92 -2.09 1.30 -11.51
N ASN A 93 -1.84 1.08 -12.81
CA ASN A 93 -0.50 1.10 -13.41
C ASN A 93 -0.13 2.44 -14.06
N ASN A 94 -1.07 3.39 -14.17
CA ASN A 94 -0.83 4.68 -14.82
C ASN A 94 -0.21 5.67 -13.82
N ALA A 95 1.08 5.96 -13.98
CA ALA A 95 1.78 6.87 -13.08
C ALA A 95 1.25 8.32 -13.14
N TYR A 96 0.68 8.75 -14.28
CA TYR A 96 0.10 10.09 -14.42
C TYR A 96 -1.22 10.20 -13.65
N PHE A 97 -2.07 9.17 -13.71
CA PHE A 97 -3.29 9.10 -12.90
C PHE A 97 -2.94 9.13 -11.40
N ALA A 98 -2.06 8.21 -10.98
CA ALA A 98 -1.71 8.04 -9.58
C ALA A 98 -1.12 9.32 -8.95
N THR A 99 -0.15 9.94 -9.62
CA THR A 99 0.52 11.14 -9.10
C THR A 99 -0.34 12.40 -9.18
N HIS A 100 -1.20 12.52 -10.20
CA HIS A 100 -2.17 13.61 -10.27
C HIS A 100 -3.23 13.48 -9.18
N LEU A 101 -3.78 12.28 -8.98
CA LEU A 101 -4.74 11.99 -7.92
C LEU A 101 -4.16 12.35 -6.53
N MET A 102 -2.96 11.84 -6.21
CA MET A 102 -2.27 12.16 -4.94
C MET A 102 -2.03 13.67 -4.78
N GLY A 103 -1.58 14.35 -5.85
CA GLY A 103 -1.28 15.79 -5.81
C GLY A 103 -2.51 16.68 -5.58
N GLN A 104 -3.69 16.23 -6.00
CA GLN A 104 -4.96 16.95 -5.80
C GLN A 104 -5.75 16.46 -4.57
N LEU A 105 -5.33 15.36 -3.96
CA LEU A 105 -6.01 14.73 -2.83
C LEU A 105 -5.14 14.84 -1.57
N PRO A 106 -5.19 15.96 -0.83
CA PRO A 106 -4.39 16.12 0.38
C PRO A 106 -4.75 15.05 1.43
N PRO A 107 -3.81 14.65 2.29
CA PRO A 107 -4.00 13.58 3.26
C PRO A 107 -5.28 13.68 4.09
N ASP A 108 -5.60 14.87 4.61
CA ASP A 108 -6.80 15.06 5.45
C ASP A 108 -8.10 14.81 4.68
N LYS A 109 -8.15 15.18 3.39
CA LYS A 109 -9.31 14.95 2.53
C LYS A 109 -9.48 13.47 2.19
N LEU A 110 -8.38 12.77 1.86
CA LEU A 110 -8.40 11.31 1.66
C LEU A 110 -8.93 10.60 2.90
N LEU A 111 -8.40 10.94 4.07
CA LEU A 111 -8.75 10.27 5.32
C LEU A 111 -10.18 10.59 5.77
N LEU A 112 -10.66 11.81 5.51
CA LEU A 112 -12.07 12.15 5.71
C LEU A 112 -12.96 11.29 4.82
N PHE A 113 -12.65 11.20 3.52
CA PHE A 113 -13.39 10.37 2.58
C PHE A 113 -13.45 8.90 3.05
N LEU A 114 -12.30 8.31 3.40
CA LEU A 114 -12.23 6.94 3.92
C LEU A 114 -13.08 6.79 5.19
N GLY A 115 -12.94 7.72 6.15
CA GLY A 115 -13.70 7.70 7.39
C GLY A 115 -15.22 7.75 7.17
N ASP A 116 -15.67 8.57 6.22
CA ASP A 116 -17.08 8.76 5.88
C ASP A 116 -17.66 7.55 5.12
N ILE A 117 -16.92 6.93 4.19
CA ILE A 117 -17.42 5.77 3.45
C ILE A 117 -17.41 4.49 4.31
N TYR A 118 -16.51 4.39 5.29
CA TYR A 118 -16.44 3.26 6.21
C TYR A 118 -17.43 3.38 7.38
N ASP A 119 -18.04 4.54 7.62
CA ASP A 119 -18.91 4.76 8.77
C ASP A 119 -20.20 3.92 8.78
N ALA A 120 -20.32 3.03 9.77
CA ALA A 120 -21.41 2.07 9.92
C ALA A 120 -22.78 2.67 10.31
N GLU A 121 -22.82 3.85 10.95
CA GLU A 121 -24.08 4.39 11.47
C GLU A 121 -24.85 5.23 10.42
N GLY A 122 -24.17 5.77 9.41
CA GLY A 122 -24.77 6.53 8.32
C GLY A 122 -25.36 5.68 7.18
N ALA A 123 -24.87 4.45 7.00
CA ALA A 123 -25.32 3.56 5.94
C ALA A 123 -26.12 2.38 6.51
N GLY A 124 -27.32 2.13 5.98
CA GLY A 124 -27.94 0.81 6.06
C GLY A 124 -27.15 -0.18 5.20
N ALA A 125 -25.91 -0.45 5.59
CA ALA A 125 -24.95 -1.21 4.82
C ALA A 125 -25.48 -2.62 4.60
N ASP A 126 -25.73 -2.94 3.33
CA ASP A 126 -25.85 -4.31 2.89
C ASP A 126 -24.47 -4.85 2.52
N ASP A 127 -24.37 -6.17 2.38
CA ASP A 127 -23.13 -6.86 2.00
C ASP A 127 -22.56 -6.31 0.67
N ARG A 128 -23.39 -5.70 -0.19
CA ARG A 128 -22.98 -5.12 -1.46
C ARG A 128 -22.21 -3.81 -1.26
N ARG A 129 -22.70 -2.89 -0.44
CA ARG A 129 -21.96 -1.64 -0.16
C ARG A 129 -20.65 -1.94 0.53
N ALA A 130 -20.66 -2.89 1.46
CA ALA A 130 -19.47 -3.37 2.16
C ALA A 130 -18.37 -3.80 1.18
N ALA A 131 -18.72 -4.66 0.22
CA ALA A 131 -17.80 -5.12 -0.81
C ALA A 131 -17.22 -3.96 -1.66
N ILE A 132 -18.08 -3.07 -2.16
CA ILE A 132 -17.63 -1.92 -2.98
C ILE A 132 -16.67 -1.02 -2.21
N VAL A 133 -16.96 -0.74 -0.94
CA VAL A 133 -16.11 0.10 -0.08
C VAL A 133 -14.77 -0.58 0.23
N GLY A 134 -14.77 -1.92 0.38
CA GLY A 134 -13.55 -2.72 0.45
C GLY A 134 -12.69 -2.57 -0.81
N ASP A 135 -13.28 -2.80 -1.98
CA ASP A 135 -12.59 -2.72 -3.28
C ASP A 135 -12.02 -1.32 -3.54
N VAL A 136 -12.80 -0.27 -3.24
CA VAL A 136 -12.32 1.13 -3.34
C VAL A 136 -11.11 1.35 -2.45
N GLY A 137 -11.14 0.84 -1.21
CA GLY A 137 -10.01 0.94 -0.29
C GLY A 137 -8.76 0.23 -0.81
N GLU A 138 -8.91 -1.00 -1.29
CA GLU A 138 -7.81 -1.79 -1.86
C GLU A 138 -7.18 -1.08 -3.06
N ASN A 139 -7.99 -0.67 -4.04
CA ASN A 139 -7.48 -0.02 -5.25
C ASN A 139 -6.92 1.38 -4.98
N LEU A 140 -7.46 2.13 -4.00
CA LEU A 140 -6.82 3.36 -3.52
C LEU A 140 -5.43 3.09 -2.94
N GLY A 141 -5.27 2.02 -2.15
CA GLY A 141 -3.99 1.59 -1.63
C GLY A 141 -2.96 1.35 -2.73
N ILE A 142 -3.34 0.59 -3.76
CA ILE A 142 -2.48 0.28 -4.92
C ILE A 142 -2.10 1.56 -5.66
N VAL A 143 -3.07 2.41 -6.01
CA VAL A 143 -2.84 3.67 -6.74
C VAL A 143 -1.93 4.61 -5.94
N LEU A 144 -2.14 4.77 -4.64
CA LEU A 144 -1.28 5.62 -3.80
C LEU A 144 0.14 5.05 -3.65
N GLY A 145 0.29 3.73 -3.60
CA GLY A 145 1.59 3.07 -3.67
C GLY A 145 2.33 3.40 -4.96
N ARG A 146 1.65 3.26 -6.11
CA ARG A 146 2.19 3.63 -7.42
C ARG A 146 2.60 5.10 -7.48
N ALA A 147 1.79 6.00 -6.93
CA ALA A 147 2.10 7.42 -6.85
C ALA A 147 3.35 7.69 -6.00
N SER A 148 3.45 7.04 -4.83
CA SER A 148 4.60 7.11 -3.94
C SER A 148 5.89 6.65 -4.65
N GLN A 149 5.90 5.47 -5.28
CA GLN A 149 7.07 4.98 -6.02
C GLN A 149 7.45 5.87 -7.21
N SER A 150 6.48 6.21 -8.05
CA SER A 150 6.71 7.00 -9.26
C SER A 150 7.14 8.43 -8.92
N GLY A 151 6.64 8.95 -7.79
CA GLY A 151 7.01 10.20 -7.15
C GLY A 151 8.50 10.39 -6.98
N HIS A 152 9.12 9.41 -6.35
CA HIS A 152 10.55 9.41 -6.03
C HIS A 152 11.45 9.03 -7.22
N ALA A 153 10.89 8.48 -8.30
CA ALA A 153 11.64 8.12 -9.50
C ALA A 153 12.06 9.35 -10.35
N GLY A 154 11.41 10.50 -10.16
CA GLY A 154 11.79 11.78 -10.78
C GLY A 154 11.64 11.82 -12.30
N THR A 155 10.45 12.19 -12.79
CA THR A 155 10.19 12.48 -14.20
C THR A 155 9.63 13.89 -14.36
N ASP A 156 9.70 14.48 -15.56
CA ASP A 156 9.24 15.87 -15.81
C ASP A 156 7.76 16.11 -15.47
N ALA A 157 6.95 15.05 -15.33
CA ALA A 157 5.54 15.12 -14.98
C ALA A 157 5.24 14.88 -13.49
N ILE A 158 6.24 14.47 -12.71
CA ILE A 158 6.06 13.96 -11.34
C ILE A 158 7.05 14.69 -10.42
N GLN A 159 6.53 15.43 -9.45
CA GLN A 159 7.35 16.27 -8.55
C GLN A 159 7.70 15.50 -7.27
N PRO A 160 8.98 15.11 -7.06
CA PRO A 160 9.38 14.34 -5.88
C PRO A 160 9.10 15.10 -4.57
N ASP A 161 9.32 16.42 -4.55
CA ASP A 161 9.10 17.26 -3.37
C ASP A 161 7.62 17.29 -2.94
N MET A 162 6.69 17.23 -3.91
CA MET A 162 5.25 17.19 -3.62
C MET A 162 4.87 15.86 -2.98
N VAL A 163 5.39 14.74 -3.51
CA VAL A 163 5.11 13.41 -2.99
C VAL A 163 5.71 13.24 -1.60
N ALA A 164 6.96 13.66 -1.39
CA ALA A 164 7.59 13.63 -0.06
C ALA A 164 6.81 14.47 0.96
N ALA A 165 6.35 15.67 0.59
CA ALA A 165 5.53 16.50 1.47
C ALA A 165 4.18 15.85 1.80
N TRP A 166 3.51 15.23 0.82
CA TRP A 166 2.27 14.48 1.05
C TRP A 166 2.48 13.31 2.02
N GLU A 167 3.57 12.55 1.84
CA GLU A 167 3.95 11.42 2.69
C GLU A 167 4.23 11.85 4.13
N ASP A 168 4.96 12.95 4.31
CA ASP A 168 5.27 13.52 5.62
C ASP A 168 4.02 14.07 6.33
N ASP A 169 3.15 14.79 5.60
CA ASP A 169 1.88 15.28 6.13
C ASP A 169 0.97 14.12 6.57
N MET A 170 0.91 13.05 5.78
CA MET A 170 0.13 11.85 6.10
C MET A 170 0.63 11.18 7.39
N ALA A 171 1.95 11.00 7.54
CA ALA A 171 2.54 10.44 8.75
C ALA A 171 2.29 11.33 9.98
N ALA A 172 2.44 12.65 9.85
CA ALA A 172 2.23 13.62 10.93
C ALA A 172 0.76 13.67 11.43
N LEU A 173 -0.19 13.39 10.55
CA LEU A 173 -1.61 13.37 10.90
C LEU A 173 -2.04 12.07 11.61
N GLY A 174 -1.28 10.97 11.48
CA GLY A 174 -1.72 9.62 11.83
C GLY A 174 -2.29 9.46 13.25
N GLY A 175 -1.63 10.07 14.25
CA GLY A 175 -2.00 9.97 15.67
C GLY A 175 -3.27 10.74 16.06
N GLN A 176 -3.89 11.46 15.11
CA GLN A 176 -5.06 12.29 15.35
C GLN A 176 -6.34 11.55 14.94
N ARG A 177 -7.43 11.76 15.69
CA ARG A 177 -8.76 11.25 15.28
C ARG A 177 -9.34 12.10 14.16
N ILE A 178 -9.97 11.46 13.18
CA ILE A 178 -10.72 12.16 12.12
C ILE A 178 -12.03 12.71 12.69
N ASN A 179 -12.47 13.87 12.23
CA ASN A 179 -13.83 14.36 12.47
C ASN A 179 -14.63 14.06 11.21
N LEU A 180 -15.63 13.18 11.33
CA LEU A 180 -16.48 12.78 10.20
C LEU A 180 -17.36 13.94 9.76
N SER A 181 -17.88 13.87 8.53
CA SER A 181 -18.70 14.94 7.94
C SER A 181 -19.99 15.23 8.72
N ASP A 182 -20.47 14.27 9.50
CA ASP A 182 -21.65 14.43 10.37
C ASP A 182 -21.33 14.99 11.77
N GLY A 183 -20.07 15.32 12.03
CA GLY A 183 -19.59 15.89 13.29
C GLY A 183 -19.22 14.87 14.36
N ARG A 184 -19.36 13.57 14.12
CA ARG A 184 -18.86 12.54 15.03
C ARG A 184 -17.34 12.42 14.95
N GLN A 185 -16.73 11.96 16.04
CA GLN A 185 -15.31 11.66 16.07
C GLN A 185 -15.08 10.23 15.58
N GLY A 186 -14.37 10.10 14.46
CA GLY A 186 -14.01 8.82 13.85
C GLY A 186 -12.72 8.22 14.42
N PRO A 187 -12.06 7.29 13.72
CA PRO A 187 -10.90 6.54 14.18
C PRO A 187 -9.66 7.41 14.10
N TYR A 188 -8.56 6.85 14.58
CA TYR A 188 -7.27 7.46 14.32
C TYR A 188 -6.94 7.36 12.84
N ARG A 189 -6.32 8.41 12.30
CA ARG A 189 -5.91 8.46 10.89
C ARG A 189 -4.95 7.34 10.51
N PHE A 190 -4.13 6.87 11.46
CA PHE A 190 -3.33 5.66 11.29
C PHE A 190 -4.18 4.43 10.90
N GLN A 191 -5.33 4.22 11.54
CA GLN A 191 -6.20 3.07 11.24
C GLN A 191 -6.77 3.14 9.83
N LEU A 192 -7.13 4.33 9.35
CA LEU A 192 -7.69 4.52 8.00
C LEU A 192 -6.62 4.32 6.92
N MET A 193 -5.47 4.98 7.06
CA MET A 193 -4.42 4.89 6.05
C MET A 193 -3.82 3.49 6.03
N SER A 194 -3.51 2.90 7.19
CA SER A 194 -2.93 1.56 7.24
C SER A 194 -3.87 0.49 6.70
N ASN A 195 -5.19 0.65 6.86
CA ASN A 195 -6.18 -0.26 6.28
C ASN A 195 -6.00 -0.43 4.76
N ILE A 196 -5.79 0.68 4.04
CA ILE A 196 -5.59 0.64 2.58
C ILE A 196 -4.12 0.45 2.18
N MET A 197 -3.18 0.88 3.03
CA MET A 197 -1.75 0.83 2.75
C MET A 197 -1.28 -0.61 2.51
N GLY A 198 -1.85 -1.58 3.22
CA GLY A 198 -1.49 -3.00 3.10
C GLY A 198 -1.69 -3.59 1.71
N SER A 199 -2.36 -2.90 0.78
CA SER A 199 -2.56 -3.36 -0.61
C SER A 199 -1.53 -2.79 -1.59
N GLY A 200 -0.90 -1.67 -1.26
CA GLY A 200 -0.01 -0.94 -2.16
C GLY A 200 1.47 -1.23 -1.93
N GLU A 201 2.25 -0.98 -2.97
CA GLU A 201 3.71 -0.93 -2.87
C GLU A 201 4.17 0.51 -2.76
N TYR A 202 4.67 0.92 -1.60
CA TYR A 202 5.04 2.31 -1.33
C TYR A 202 6.55 2.53 -1.35
N SER A 203 6.96 3.80 -1.43
CA SER A 203 8.36 4.19 -1.36
C SER A 203 8.99 3.86 -0.01
N THR A 204 10.30 3.60 -0.02
CA THR A 204 11.10 3.43 1.20
C THR A 204 10.95 4.63 2.14
N HIS A 205 10.99 5.85 1.60
CA HIS A 205 10.82 7.09 2.36
C HIS A 205 9.51 7.12 3.15
N TYR A 206 8.37 6.84 2.49
CA TYR A 206 7.08 6.89 3.16
C TYR A 206 6.96 5.83 4.25
N LEU A 207 7.32 4.59 3.94
CA LEU A 207 7.16 3.46 4.86
C LEU A 207 8.02 3.64 6.11
N THR A 208 9.24 4.18 6.00
CA THR A 208 10.08 4.46 7.17
C THR A 208 9.55 5.63 7.99
N ASN A 209 9.12 6.72 7.36
CA ASN A 209 8.59 7.89 8.09
C ASN A 209 7.27 7.55 8.79
N TYR A 210 6.39 6.81 8.11
CA TYR A 210 5.12 6.36 8.67
C TYR A 210 5.33 5.36 9.81
N HIS A 211 6.27 4.41 9.67
CA HIS A 211 6.68 3.50 10.74
C HIS A 211 7.14 4.27 11.99
N ASP A 212 8.07 5.21 11.82
CA ASP A 212 8.63 5.95 12.95
C ASP A 212 7.56 6.76 13.66
N ALA A 213 6.64 7.38 12.89
CA ALA A 213 5.51 8.12 13.45
C ALA A 213 4.55 7.20 14.22
N LEU A 214 4.20 6.04 13.66
CA LEU A 214 3.27 5.08 14.28
C LEU A 214 3.87 4.49 15.56
N VAL A 215 5.09 3.96 15.51
CA VAL A 215 5.76 3.36 16.68
C VAL A 215 5.96 4.40 17.77
N SER A 216 6.41 5.61 17.44
CA SER A 216 6.56 6.69 18.42
C SER A 216 5.24 6.99 19.12
N TRP A 217 4.17 7.09 18.35
CA TRP A 217 2.83 7.34 18.90
C TRP A 217 2.32 6.20 19.77
N GLU A 218 2.54 4.94 19.38
CA GLU A 218 2.15 3.78 20.19
C GLU A 218 2.89 3.75 21.53
N LEU A 219 4.20 4.03 21.51
CA LEU A 219 5.04 4.05 22.71
C LEU A 219 4.66 5.17 23.69
N GLU A 220 4.10 6.28 23.20
CA GLU A 220 3.56 7.36 24.04
C GLU A 220 2.26 6.95 24.77
N MET A 221 1.62 5.84 24.39
CA MET A 221 0.37 5.38 25.01
C MET A 221 0.59 4.49 26.24
N SER A 222 -0.43 4.43 27.10
CA SER A 222 -0.42 3.54 28.26
C SER A 222 -1.73 2.72 28.38
N PRO A 223 -1.68 1.38 28.20
CA PRO A 223 -0.56 0.63 27.61
C PRO A 223 -0.38 0.92 26.11
N PRO A 224 0.81 0.69 25.53
CA PRO A 224 1.07 0.91 24.10
C PRO A 224 0.02 0.24 23.20
N GLY A 225 -0.41 0.92 22.14
CA GLY A 225 -1.38 0.41 21.14
C GLY A 225 -2.81 0.16 21.64
N SER A 226 -3.11 0.36 22.93
CA SER A 226 -4.46 0.10 23.48
C SER A 226 -5.58 0.99 22.90
N ALA A 227 -5.23 2.07 22.21
CA ALA A 227 -6.19 3.00 21.65
C ALA A 227 -6.98 2.43 20.46
N TRP A 228 -6.43 1.46 19.73
CA TRP A 228 -7.01 0.92 18.50
C TRP A 228 -8.34 0.21 18.72
N ASN A 229 -8.49 -0.46 19.86
CA ASN A 229 -9.71 -1.17 20.23
C ASN A 229 -10.94 -0.25 20.40
N ARG A 230 -10.74 1.02 20.75
CA ARG A 230 -11.85 1.92 21.12
C ARG A 230 -12.70 2.37 19.93
N THR A 231 -12.16 2.27 18.72
CA THR A 231 -12.79 2.73 17.48
C THR A 231 -13.20 1.56 16.57
N ALA A 232 -12.80 0.34 16.93
CA ALA A 232 -12.99 -0.88 16.14
C ALA A 232 -14.46 -1.16 15.80
N ALA A 233 -15.35 -1.03 16.78
CA ALA A 233 -16.78 -1.32 16.62
C ALA A 233 -17.50 -0.38 15.62
N LEU A 234 -16.90 0.75 15.25
CA LEU A 234 -17.48 1.72 14.31
C LEU A 234 -17.42 1.24 12.86
N TYR A 235 -16.57 0.26 12.54
CA TYR A 235 -16.20 -0.07 11.16
C TYR A 235 -16.48 -1.53 10.77
N THR A 236 -16.41 -2.46 11.71
CA THR A 236 -16.64 -3.89 11.48
C THR A 236 -17.91 -4.23 10.67
N PRO A 237 -19.08 -3.56 10.84
CA PRO A 237 -20.27 -3.87 10.04
C PRO A 237 -20.14 -3.58 8.54
N ILE A 238 -19.30 -2.60 8.15
CA ILE A 238 -19.16 -2.18 6.75
C ILE A 238 -18.04 -2.93 6.05
N THR A 239 -16.97 -3.27 6.76
CA THR A 239 -15.78 -3.86 6.14
C THR A 239 -15.60 -5.32 6.49
N GLY A 240 -16.46 -5.86 7.37
CA GLY A 240 -16.35 -7.22 7.88
C GLY A 240 -14.99 -7.46 8.55
N ASP A 241 -14.44 -8.65 8.32
CA ASP A 241 -13.11 -9.02 8.79
C ASP A 241 -11.98 -8.40 7.93
N GLY A 242 -12.32 -7.66 6.87
CA GLY A 242 -11.35 -7.06 5.94
C GLY A 242 -10.71 -5.77 6.44
N PHE A 243 -11.18 -5.19 7.55
CA PHE A 243 -10.60 -3.96 8.09
C PHE A 243 -9.52 -4.22 9.12
N ARG A 244 -8.36 -3.60 8.89
CA ARG A 244 -7.17 -3.65 9.74
C ARG A 244 -7.28 -2.62 10.86
N LEU A 245 -7.91 -3.03 11.95
CA LEU A 245 -8.06 -2.34 13.23
C LEU A 245 -6.72 -1.92 13.87
N ASP A 246 -5.67 -2.77 13.83
CA ASP A 246 -4.28 -2.47 14.17
C ASP A 246 -3.59 -1.87 12.94
N PRO A 247 -3.21 -0.58 12.97
CA PRO A 247 -2.49 0.05 11.86
C PRO A 247 -1.19 -0.67 11.51
N MET A 248 -0.54 -1.32 12.47
CA MET A 248 0.70 -2.02 12.22
C MET A 248 0.53 -3.19 11.24
N THR A 249 -0.64 -3.82 11.19
CA THR A 249 -0.92 -4.90 10.25
C THR A 249 -0.70 -4.41 8.81
N GLY A 250 -1.41 -3.35 8.39
CA GLY A 250 -1.31 -2.84 7.03
C GLY A 250 0.02 -2.17 6.71
N LEU A 251 0.63 -1.47 7.68
CA LEU A 251 1.98 -0.93 7.51
C LEU A 251 2.99 -2.05 7.24
N MET A 252 3.00 -3.13 8.03
CA MET A 252 3.99 -4.19 7.89
C MET A 252 3.78 -5.03 6.63
N GLU A 253 2.54 -5.18 6.17
CA GLU A 253 2.28 -5.74 4.85
C GLU A 253 2.86 -4.89 3.71
N ALA A 254 2.71 -3.57 3.78
CA ALA A 254 3.30 -2.67 2.79
C ALA A 254 4.83 -2.64 2.88
N THR A 255 5.37 -2.65 4.11
CA THR A 255 6.82 -2.80 4.36
C THR A 255 7.36 -4.10 3.79
N ALA A 256 6.67 -5.22 3.96
CA ALA A 256 7.09 -6.50 3.39
C ALA A 256 7.12 -6.50 1.85
N ARG A 257 6.25 -5.72 1.19
CA ARG A 257 6.30 -5.53 -0.27
C ARG A 257 7.49 -4.71 -0.74
N SER A 258 8.14 -3.96 0.15
CA SER A 258 9.34 -3.16 -0.13
C SER A 258 10.54 -3.68 0.68
N PRO A 259 11.32 -4.64 0.15
CA PRO A 259 12.46 -5.22 0.88
C PRO A 259 13.49 -4.18 1.34
N GLU A 260 13.67 -3.09 0.60
CA GLU A 260 14.54 -1.97 1.00
C GLU A 260 13.99 -1.23 2.23
N ALA A 261 12.69 -0.92 2.26
CA ALA A 261 12.04 -0.33 3.42
C ALA A 261 12.10 -1.27 4.63
N ALA A 262 11.80 -2.55 4.43
CA ALA A 262 11.90 -3.57 5.46
C ALA A 262 13.32 -3.66 6.03
N ALA A 263 14.33 -3.70 5.15
CA ALA A 263 15.73 -3.73 5.56
C ALA A 263 16.09 -2.48 6.39
N THR A 264 15.53 -1.33 6.07
CA THR A 264 15.75 -0.06 6.79
C THR A 264 15.08 -0.06 8.16
N VAL A 265 13.81 -0.45 8.25
CA VAL A 265 13.04 -0.55 9.52
C VAL A 265 13.75 -1.48 10.50
N PHE A 266 14.10 -2.70 10.07
CA PHE A 266 14.78 -3.68 10.93
C PHE A 266 16.29 -3.41 11.12
N SER A 267 16.84 -2.40 10.45
CA SER A 267 18.18 -1.89 10.74
C SER A 267 18.23 -1.04 12.02
N ASN A 268 17.09 -0.63 12.56
CA ASN A 268 16.98 0.06 13.85
C ASN A 268 16.79 -0.95 15.01
N ASP A 269 17.60 -0.85 16.06
CA ASP A 269 17.56 -1.76 17.23
C ASP A 269 16.23 -1.65 17.98
N ASP A 270 15.84 -0.43 18.38
CA ASP A 270 14.62 -0.17 19.17
C ASP A 270 13.37 -0.61 18.41
N ALA A 271 13.32 -0.31 17.10
CA ALA A 271 12.22 -0.74 16.23
C ALA A 271 12.14 -2.27 16.15
N SER A 272 13.28 -2.95 15.95
CA SER A 272 13.33 -4.41 15.85
C SER A 272 12.89 -5.08 17.16
N GLU A 273 13.37 -4.58 18.30
CA GLU A 273 13.01 -5.09 19.61
C GLU A 273 11.51 -4.95 19.86
N TYR A 274 10.97 -3.75 19.57
CA TYR A 274 9.55 -3.47 19.69
C TYR A 274 8.69 -4.37 18.79
N LEU A 275 8.99 -4.45 17.51
CA LEU A 275 8.19 -5.22 16.54
C LEU A 275 8.24 -6.73 16.81
N LEU A 276 9.41 -7.29 17.10
CA LEU A 276 9.57 -8.74 17.22
C LEU A 276 9.11 -9.28 18.57
N THR A 277 9.27 -8.51 19.65
CA THR A 277 9.04 -9.02 21.02
C THR A 277 8.38 -8.03 21.97
N GLY A 278 8.55 -6.72 21.76
CA GLY A 278 8.13 -5.69 22.72
C GLY A 278 6.68 -5.20 22.57
N ARG A 279 6.00 -5.46 21.45
CA ARG A 279 4.63 -4.99 21.20
C ARG A 279 3.63 -5.73 22.11
N PRO A 280 2.76 -5.02 22.87
CA PRO A 280 1.83 -5.63 23.83
C PRO A 280 0.59 -6.19 23.13
N LEU A 281 0.75 -7.26 22.37
CA LEU A 281 -0.28 -7.78 21.47
C LEU A 281 -1.60 -8.12 22.18
N ASP A 282 -1.55 -8.58 23.43
CA ASP A 282 -2.75 -8.88 24.22
C ASP A 282 -3.65 -7.66 24.49
N SER A 283 -3.14 -6.44 24.29
CA SER A 283 -3.90 -5.19 24.39
C SER A 283 -4.44 -4.67 23.06
N LEU A 284 -4.11 -5.33 21.94
CA LEU A 284 -4.47 -4.94 20.58
C LEU A 284 -5.76 -5.65 20.12
N PRO A 285 -6.43 -5.13 19.07
CA PRO A 285 -7.58 -5.80 18.49
C PRO A 285 -7.26 -7.24 18.07
N PRO A 286 -8.16 -8.21 18.33
CA PRO A 286 -7.98 -9.58 17.88
C PRO A 286 -8.28 -9.66 16.39
N GLU A 287 -7.28 -9.36 15.56
CA GLU A 287 -7.33 -9.61 14.12
C GLU A 287 -6.75 -10.98 13.80
N LEU A 288 -7.47 -11.74 12.98
CA LEU A 288 -7.02 -13.04 12.54
C LEU A 288 -6.44 -12.93 11.12
N GLY A 289 -5.21 -13.38 10.95
CA GLY A 289 -4.57 -13.58 9.64
C GLY A 289 -5.04 -14.86 8.95
N GLU A 290 -4.44 -15.16 7.80
CA GLU A 290 -4.78 -16.29 6.92
C GLU A 290 -4.29 -17.62 7.52
N GLY A 291 -4.88 -18.01 8.64
CA GLY A 291 -4.42 -19.13 9.47
C GLY A 291 -4.96 -19.12 10.89
N GLY A 292 -5.70 -18.07 11.27
CA GLY A 292 -6.29 -17.93 12.60
C GLY A 292 -5.31 -17.44 13.68
N GLY A 293 -4.10 -17.04 13.27
CA GLY A 293 -3.13 -16.34 14.13
C GLY A 293 -3.30 -14.83 14.09
N ARG A 294 -2.53 -14.07 14.88
CA ARG A 294 -2.59 -12.60 14.91
C ARG A 294 -2.08 -11.98 13.61
N ALA A 295 -2.95 -11.25 12.89
CA ALA A 295 -2.61 -10.64 11.60
C ALA A 295 -1.38 -9.71 11.66
N ALA A 296 -1.30 -8.87 12.69
CA ALA A 296 -0.15 -7.98 12.89
C ALA A 296 1.18 -8.75 13.04
N SER A 297 1.17 -9.86 13.79
CA SER A 297 2.37 -10.70 13.99
C SER A 297 2.82 -11.37 12.70
N GLU A 298 1.86 -11.87 11.91
CA GLU A 298 2.13 -12.44 10.60
C GLU A 298 2.72 -11.40 9.65
N ALA A 299 2.13 -10.20 9.60
CA ALA A 299 2.63 -9.08 8.79
C ALA A 299 4.05 -8.66 9.20
N ILE A 300 4.34 -8.55 10.50
CA ILE A 300 5.69 -8.26 11.02
C ILE A 300 6.66 -9.36 10.60
N GLY A 301 6.26 -10.63 10.70
CA GLY A 301 7.08 -11.76 10.28
C GLY A 301 7.41 -11.71 8.78
N ASN A 302 6.42 -11.39 7.94
CA ASN A 302 6.62 -11.21 6.49
C ASN A 302 7.53 -10.01 6.19
N ALA A 303 7.40 -8.91 6.93
CA ALA A 303 8.31 -7.77 6.81
C ALA A 303 9.73 -8.14 7.22
N PHE A 304 9.90 -8.90 8.29
CA PHE A 304 11.22 -9.40 8.71
C PHE A 304 11.82 -10.36 7.68
N LEU A 305 11.01 -11.21 7.04
CA LEU A 305 11.44 -12.04 5.92
C LEU A 305 11.97 -11.17 4.78
N ALA A 306 11.24 -10.12 4.39
CA ALA A 306 11.70 -9.19 3.35
C ALA A 306 13.01 -8.50 3.74
N ALA A 307 13.11 -8.03 4.98
CA ALA A 307 14.29 -7.35 5.52
C ALA A 307 15.55 -8.21 5.58
N THR A 308 15.38 -9.53 5.72
CA THR A 308 16.48 -10.48 5.86
C THR A 308 16.80 -11.22 4.58
N THR A 309 15.90 -11.27 3.60
CA THR A 309 16.14 -12.02 2.35
C THR A 309 16.20 -11.13 1.12
N GLY A 310 15.75 -9.88 1.20
CA GLY A 310 15.59 -9.00 0.04
C GLY A 310 14.41 -9.37 -0.88
N MET A 311 13.54 -10.30 -0.47
CA MET A 311 12.41 -10.77 -1.28
C MET A 311 11.09 -10.18 -0.81
N ASN A 312 10.20 -9.84 -1.75
CA ASN A 312 8.80 -9.56 -1.45
C ASN A 312 8.06 -10.89 -1.22
N PRO A 313 7.55 -11.20 -0.01
CA PRO A 313 6.87 -12.47 0.28
C PRO A 313 5.50 -12.60 -0.37
N TYR A 314 4.92 -11.50 -0.87
CA TYR A 314 3.62 -11.49 -1.56
C TYR A 314 3.75 -11.62 -3.07
N ASP A 315 4.97 -11.57 -3.62
CA ASP A 315 5.21 -11.87 -5.04
C ASP A 315 5.45 -13.38 -5.21
N PRO A 316 4.48 -14.15 -5.76
CA PRO A 316 4.65 -15.58 -5.98
C PRO A 316 5.72 -15.91 -7.03
N ALA A 317 6.16 -14.92 -7.82
CA ALA A 317 7.25 -15.02 -8.77
C ALA A 317 8.59 -14.54 -8.21
N ALA A 318 8.66 -14.13 -6.93
CA ALA A 318 9.88 -13.69 -6.29
C ALA A 318 10.95 -14.79 -6.37
N LEU A 319 12.09 -14.43 -6.97
CA LEU A 319 13.25 -15.31 -7.03
C LEU A 319 14.15 -15.02 -5.82
N PRO A 320 14.85 -16.04 -5.28
CA PRO A 320 15.93 -15.80 -4.34
C PRO A 320 16.93 -14.79 -4.90
N VAL A 321 17.25 -13.78 -4.10
CA VAL A 321 18.25 -12.76 -4.41
C VAL A 321 19.54 -13.03 -3.64
N GLU A 322 20.65 -12.46 -4.12
CA GLU A 322 21.91 -12.51 -3.37
C GLU A 322 21.79 -11.68 -2.08
N HIS A 323 22.18 -12.27 -0.95
CA HIS A 323 22.09 -11.58 0.34
C HIS A 323 23.14 -10.50 0.46
N GLU A 324 22.69 -9.26 0.67
CA GLU A 324 23.56 -8.14 1.01
C GLU A 324 23.95 -8.15 2.49
N ASP A 325 24.91 -7.31 2.87
CA ASP A 325 25.34 -7.22 4.27
C ASP A 325 24.23 -6.74 5.21
N VAL A 326 23.30 -5.91 4.72
CA VAL A 326 22.13 -5.48 5.50
C VAL A 326 21.22 -6.66 5.82
N HIS A 327 20.96 -7.54 4.85
CA HIS A 327 20.14 -8.75 5.01
C HIS A 327 20.71 -9.69 6.09
N ARG A 328 22.03 -9.96 6.03
CA ARG A 328 22.71 -10.80 7.02
C ARG A 328 22.74 -10.19 8.42
N ARG A 329 22.92 -8.86 8.51
CA ARG A 329 22.90 -8.14 9.80
C ARG A 329 21.52 -8.16 10.42
N ASN A 330 20.48 -7.89 9.65
CA ASN A 330 19.09 -7.96 10.11
C ASN A 330 18.74 -9.37 10.59
N LEU A 331 19.19 -10.41 9.88
CA LEU A 331 19.00 -11.79 10.30
C LEU A 331 19.68 -12.05 11.65
N GLY A 332 20.96 -11.71 11.77
CA GLY A 332 21.72 -11.92 13.01
C GLY A 332 21.11 -11.20 14.21
N ARG A 333 20.68 -9.95 14.02
CA ARG A 333 20.00 -9.15 15.05
C ARG A 333 18.65 -9.76 15.43
N GLY A 334 17.77 -9.99 14.46
CA GLY A 334 16.44 -10.50 14.75
C GLY A 334 16.46 -11.87 15.40
N LEU A 335 17.41 -12.73 15.03
CA LEU A 335 17.64 -14.00 15.73
C LEU A 335 18.08 -13.82 17.18
N ALA A 336 18.93 -12.83 17.48
CA ALA A 336 19.32 -12.54 18.85
C ALA A 336 18.10 -12.10 19.69
N ILE A 337 17.29 -11.18 19.16
CA ILE A 337 16.07 -10.68 19.81
C ILE A 337 15.06 -11.83 20.03
N MET A 338 14.74 -12.60 18.98
CA MET A 338 13.77 -13.69 19.09
C MET A 338 14.26 -14.86 19.96
N ALA A 339 15.57 -15.09 20.04
CA ALA A 339 16.13 -16.12 20.92
C ALA A 339 15.93 -15.78 22.41
N GLU A 340 15.90 -14.50 22.77
CA GLU A 340 15.61 -14.06 24.14
C GLU A 340 14.15 -14.33 24.54
N ALA A 341 13.22 -14.27 23.58
CA ALA A 341 11.81 -14.60 23.81
C ALA A 341 11.57 -16.11 24.03
N GLY A 342 12.41 -16.98 23.47
CA GLY A 342 12.32 -18.43 23.67
C GLY A 342 10.95 -19.01 23.30
N ASP A 343 10.29 -19.67 24.26
CA ASP A 343 8.97 -20.29 24.07
C ASP A 343 7.82 -19.28 23.99
N ASP A 344 8.06 -18.02 24.35
CA ASP A 344 7.08 -16.93 24.29
C ASP A 344 7.02 -16.27 22.90
N LEU A 345 7.88 -16.70 21.96
CA LEU A 345 7.81 -16.23 20.57
C LEU A 345 6.49 -16.67 19.92
N GLN A 346 5.82 -15.69 19.31
CA GLN A 346 4.50 -15.90 18.73
C GLN A 346 4.55 -16.91 17.57
N PRO A 347 3.57 -17.82 17.47
CA PRO A 347 3.58 -18.87 16.47
C PRO A 347 3.53 -18.36 15.03
N GLU A 348 3.00 -17.15 14.79
CA GLU A 348 2.91 -16.50 13.49
C GLU A 348 4.28 -16.19 12.87
N PHE A 349 5.33 -16.05 13.70
CA PHE A 349 6.70 -15.89 13.20
C PHE A 349 7.29 -17.18 12.61
N ARG A 350 6.71 -18.35 12.91
CA ARG A 350 7.32 -19.65 12.54
C ARG A 350 7.42 -19.86 11.04
N GLU A 351 6.36 -19.55 10.29
CA GLU A 351 6.37 -19.72 8.84
C GLU A 351 7.33 -18.74 8.15
N PRO A 352 7.27 -17.42 8.41
CA PRO A 352 8.25 -16.48 7.87
C PRO A 352 9.69 -16.88 8.21
N MET A 353 9.95 -17.31 9.45
CA MET A 353 11.28 -17.77 9.85
C MET A 353 11.73 -19.04 9.12
N ALA A 354 10.82 -19.99 8.87
CA ALA A 354 11.14 -21.16 8.08
C ALA A 354 11.55 -20.79 6.64
N LYS A 355 10.85 -19.83 6.02
CA LYS A 355 11.20 -19.29 4.70
C LYS A 355 12.55 -18.57 4.72
N VAL A 356 12.84 -17.78 5.76
CA VAL A 356 14.14 -17.13 5.97
C VAL A 356 15.26 -18.17 6.05
N PHE A 357 15.12 -19.21 6.87
CA PHE A 357 16.15 -20.25 6.97
C PHE A 357 16.35 -21.04 5.68
N LEU A 358 15.27 -21.35 4.96
CA LEU A 358 15.37 -21.99 3.65
C LEU A 358 16.15 -21.12 2.66
N ASN A 359 15.96 -19.80 2.73
CA ASN A 359 16.54 -18.85 1.81
C ASN A 359 17.99 -18.47 2.14
N HIS A 360 18.39 -18.57 3.41
CA HIS A 360 19.78 -18.43 3.89
C HIS A 360 20.55 -19.75 3.95
N GLY A 361 19.88 -20.88 3.76
CA GLY A 361 20.48 -22.21 3.76
C GLY A 361 21.19 -22.49 2.44
N GLU A 362 22.53 -22.43 2.45
CA GLU A 362 23.38 -23.05 1.42
C GLU A 362 23.66 -24.53 1.70
#